data_AF-A0A497GKY2-F1
#
_entry.id   AF-A0A497GKY2-F1
#
_cell.length_a   1.000
_cell.length_b   1.000
_cell.length_c   1.000
_cell.angle_alpha   90.00
_cell.angle_beta   90.00
_cell.angle_gamma   90.00
#
_symmetry.space_group_name_H-M   'P 1'
#
loop_
_entity.id
_entity.type
_entity.pdbx_description
1 polymer ?
#
loop_
_entity_poly.entity_id
_entity_poly.type
_entity_poly.pdbx_seq_one_letter_code
_entity_poly.pdbx_strand_id
1 'polypeptide(L)'
;MPSVESATKDMDLHSEIVRKTAYIASNLGYSVPSVSRSKRRKCDVMILNERNGKSVIVEVEAGHQRTNYRKLARRLKEAGYLIVITDRRNRIMKRFEKEIAEGRIYVLDPKTYEYVTPALLVKLLD
;
A
#
# COMPACT_ATOMS: atom_id res chain seq x y z
N MET A 1 5.51 -14.77 35.65
CA MET A 1 5.76 -13.84 34.54
C MET A 1 5.35 -14.54 33.26
N PRO A 2 4.28 -14.11 32.57
CA PRO A 2 3.92 -14.74 31.30
C PRO A 2 4.89 -14.30 30.21
N SER A 3 5.33 -15.29 29.45
CA SER A 3 6.40 -15.27 28.47
C SER A 3 6.15 -14.27 27.34
N VAL A 4 7.21 -13.56 26.97
CA VAL A 4 7.29 -12.58 25.87
C VAL A 4 6.89 -13.19 24.52
N GLU A 5 6.89 -14.52 24.40
CA GLU A 5 6.48 -15.30 23.22
C GLU A 5 4.97 -15.29 22.93
N SER A 6 4.13 -14.84 23.86
CA SER A 6 2.66 -14.84 23.69
C SER A 6 2.10 -13.60 22.96
N ALA A 7 2.96 -12.67 22.55
CA ALA A 7 2.56 -11.43 21.88
C ALA A 7 2.46 -11.54 20.34
N THR A 8 2.93 -12.63 19.73
CA THR A 8 2.67 -12.99 18.32
C THR A 8 1.32 -13.68 18.18
N LYS A 9 0.29 -13.11 18.81
CA LYS A 9 -1.13 -13.47 18.61
C LYS A 9 -1.56 -13.01 17.22
N ASP A 10 -2.04 -13.96 16.41
CA ASP A 10 -2.88 -13.79 15.22
C ASP A 10 -2.84 -12.40 14.59
N MET A 11 -1.77 -12.11 13.87
CA MET A 11 -1.68 -10.89 13.08
C MET A 11 -2.47 -11.13 11.79
N ASP A 12 -3.52 -10.33 11.56
CA ASP A 12 -4.23 -10.40 10.28
C ASP A 12 -3.27 -10.06 9.12
N LEU A 13 -3.40 -10.81 8.02
CA LEU A 13 -2.56 -10.68 6.81
C LEU A 13 -2.47 -9.22 6.34
N HIS A 14 -3.58 -8.46 6.47
CA HIS A 14 -3.63 -7.05 6.12
C HIS A 14 -2.63 -6.23 6.94
N SER A 15 -2.66 -6.34 8.27
CA SER A 15 -1.82 -5.61 9.22
C SER A 15 -0.35 -5.97 9.09
N GLU A 16 -0.04 -7.22 8.74
CA GLU A 16 1.32 -7.65 8.43
C GLU A 16 1.84 -6.94 7.17
N ILE A 17 1.07 -6.98 6.07
CA ILE A 17 1.44 -6.36 4.80
C ILE A 17 1.63 -4.85 4.97
N VAL A 18 0.74 -4.18 5.70
CA VAL A 18 0.83 -2.74 5.99
C VAL A 18 2.13 -2.41 6.72
N ARG A 19 2.45 -3.13 7.80
CA ARG A 19 3.68 -2.92 8.58
C ARG A 19 4.93 -3.15 7.76
N LYS A 20 4.99 -4.27 7.03
CA LYS A 20 6.15 -4.61 6.18
C LYS A 20 6.34 -3.59 5.06
N THR A 21 5.25 -3.14 4.42
CA THR A 21 5.32 -2.12 3.37
C THR A 21 5.88 -0.80 3.90
N ALA A 22 5.39 -0.34 5.05
CA ALA A 22 5.91 0.84 5.73
C ALA A 22 7.40 0.69 6.09
N TYR A 23 7.79 -0.49 6.61
CA TYR A 23 9.19 -0.80 6.94
C TYR A 23 10.11 -0.76 5.72
N ILE A 24 9.70 -1.39 4.60
CA ILE A 24 10.44 -1.34 3.33
C ILE A 24 10.64 0.11 2.87
N ALA A 25 9.58 0.91 2.87
CA ALA A 25 9.64 2.30 2.43
C ALA A 25 10.58 3.15 3.29
N SER A 26 10.49 3.01 4.62
CA SER A 26 11.38 3.70 5.56
C SER A 26 12.84 3.28 5.38
N ASN A 27 13.12 2.00 5.15
CA ASN A 27 14.48 1.50 4.91
C ASN A 27 15.10 2.02 3.61
N LEU A 28 14.27 2.36 2.61
CA LEU A 28 14.71 3.02 1.39
C LEU A 28 14.93 4.53 1.57
N GLY A 29 14.65 5.07 2.77
CA GLY A 29 14.82 6.48 3.10
C GLY A 29 13.64 7.37 2.71
N TYR A 30 12.49 6.79 2.36
CA TYR A 30 11.26 7.55 2.12
C TYR A 30 10.53 7.87 3.43
N SER A 31 9.81 8.99 3.44
CA SER A 31 8.98 9.42 4.56
C SER A 31 7.67 8.64 4.56
N VAL A 32 7.35 8.00 5.68
CA VAL A 32 6.08 7.30 5.91
C VAL A 32 5.33 8.03 7.02
N PRO A 33 4.65 9.16 6.70
CA PRO A 33 4.00 9.97 7.72
C PRO A 33 2.93 9.16 8.45
N SER A 34 2.99 9.17 9.78
CA SER A 34 1.94 8.56 10.59
C SER A 34 0.61 9.22 10.23
N VAL A 35 -0.39 8.41 9.83
CA VAL A 35 -1.73 8.87 9.43
C VAL A 35 -2.54 9.36 10.66
N SER A 36 -1.86 9.82 11.70
CA SER A 36 -2.45 10.13 12.99
C SER A 36 -3.29 11.42 12.90
N ARG A 37 -4.56 11.28 13.25
CA ARG A 37 -5.50 12.35 13.69
C ARG A 37 -6.21 13.23 12.67
N SER A 38 -6.33 12.82 11.40
CA SER A 38 -7.37 13.39 10.52
C SER A 38 -8.39 12.33 10.15
N LYS A 39 -9.64 12.48 10.62
CA LYS A 39 -10.82 11.65 10.25
C LYS A 39 -11.05 11.51 8.73
N ARG A 40 -10.25 12.17 7.88
CA ARG A 40 -10.37 12.26 6.41
C ARG A 40 -9.33 11.49 5.59
N ARG A 41 -8.23 10.97 6.14
CA ARG A 41 -7.11 10.39 5.33
C ARG A 41 -6.66 8.98 5.70
N LYS A 42 -7.57 8.08 6.10
CA LYS A 42 -7.22 6.70 6.51
C LYS A 42 -6.85 5.79 5.32
N CYS A 43 -5.76 6.06 4.62
CA CYS A 43 -5.13 5.08 3.73
C CYS A 43 -4.26 4.15 4.56
N ASP A 44 -3.94 2.97 4.03
CA ASP A 44 -3.19 1.97 4.78
C ASP A 44 -1.72 2.38 4.92
N VAL A 45 -1.08 2.78 3.81
CA VAL A 45 0.27 3.38 3.83
C VAL A 45 0.35 4.54 2.85
N MET A 46 0.90 5.67 3.30
CA MET A 46 1.32 6.78 2.44
C MET A 46 2.84 6.89 2.48
N ILE A 47 3.46 7.01 1.31
CA ILE A 47 4.90 7.10 1.15
C ILE A 47 5.20 8.37 0.35
N LEU A 48 6.11 9.19 0.86
CA LEU A 48 6.50 10.47 0.28
C LEU A 48 8.02 10.52 0.10
N ASN A 49 8.47 10.95 -1.07
CA ASN A 49 9.84 11.40 -1.23
C ASN A 49 9.90 12.91 -0.98
N GLU A 50 10.45 13.30 0.16
CA GLU A 50 10.53 14.71 0.57
C GLU A 50 11.43 15.54 -0.35
N ARG A 51 12.34 14.90 -1.10
CA ARG A 51 13.27 15.59 -2.00
C ARG A 51 12.59 16.17 -3.24
N ASN A 52 11.56 15.51 -3.76
CA ASN A 52 10.89 15.89 -5.01
C ASN A 52 9.36 15.99 -4.89
N GLY A 53 8.79 15.72 -3.72
CA GLY A 53 7.35 15.80 -3.46
C GLY A 53 6.51 14.68 -4.09
N LYS A 54 7.14 13.70 -4.77
CA LYS A 54 6.41 12.54 -5.32
C LYS A 54 5.86 11.69 -4.18
N SER A 55 4.66 11.17 -4.38
CA SER A 55 3.98 10.34 -3.37
C SER A 55 3.28 9.13 -4.00
N VAL A 56 3.26 8.05 -3.22
CA VAL A 56 2.59 6.79 -3.52
C VAL A 56 1.69 6.46 -2.34
N ILE A 57 0.45 6.05 -2.62
CA ILE A 57 -0.41 5.41 -1.62
C ILE A 57 -0.43 3.91 -1.88
N VAL A 58 -0.34 3.12 -0.81
CA VAL A 58 -0.55 1.67 -0.85
C VAL A 58 -1.84 1.35 -0.11
N GLU A 59 -2.73 0.60 -0.76
CA GLU A 59 -3.97 0.08 -0.19
C GLU A 59 -3.94 -1.45 -0.21
N VAL A 60 -4.17 -2.05 0.94
CA VAL A 60 -4.13 -3.50 1.14
C VAL A 60 -5.56 -4.03 1.18
N GLU A 61 -5.95 -4.73 0.12
CA GLU A 61 -7.25 -5.40 0.00
C GLU A 61 -7.09 -6.93 0.09
N ALA A 62 -5.91 -7.42 0.47
CA ALA A 62 -5.64 -8.82 0.76
C ALA A 62 -6.50 -9.29 1.95
N GLY A 63 -7.11 -10.48 1.84
CA GLY A 63 -8.02 -11.00 2.86
C GLY A 63 -9.39 -10.32 2.96
N HIS A 64 -9.67 -9.27 2.17
CA HIS A 64 -10.98 -8.60 2.17
C HIS A 64 -12.00 -9.34 1.28
N GLN A 65 -13.23 -9.51 1.79
CA GLN A 65 -14.32 -10.13 1.04
C GLN A 65 -14.86 -9.26 -0.11
N ARG A 66 -14.64 -7.95 -0.09
CA ARG A 66 -15.09 -6.99 -1.10
C ARG A 66 -14.04 -5.90 -1.28
N THR A 67 -13.85 -5.46 -2.52
CA THR A 67 -12.96 -4.35 -2.85
C THR A 67 -13.74 -3.04 -2.81
N ASN A 68 -13.22 -2.04 -2.10
CA ASN A 68 -13.82 -0.71 -2.10
C ASN A 68 -13.26 0.16 -3.24
N TYR A 69 -13.81 0.02 -4.44
CA TYR A 69 -13.34 0.77 -5.63
C TYR A 69 -13.45 2.29 -5.48
N ARG A 70 -14.44 2.79 -4.73
CA ARG A 70 -14.58 4.23 -4.47
C ARG A 70 -13.43 4.74 -3.60
N LYS A 71 -12.99 3.96 -2.60
CA LYS A 71 -11.79 4.26 -1.80
C LYS A 71 -10.56 4.33 -2.69
N LEU A 72 -10.32 3.31 -3.52
CA LEU A 72 -9.16 3.25 -4.42
C LEU A 72 -9.11 4.44 -5.40
N ALA A 73 -10.23 4.75 -6.05
CA ALA A 73 -10.33 5.89 -6.96
C ALA A 73 -10.05 7.23 -6.24
N ARG A 74 -10.49 7.38 -4.99
CA ARG A 74 -10.18 8.56 -4.17
C ARG A 74 -8.68 8.63 -3.87
N ARG A 75 -8.04 7.52 -3.50
CA ARG A 75 -6.59 7.49 -3.22
C ARG A 75 -5.75 7.87 -4.42
N LEU A 76 -6.13 7.41 -5.61
CA LEU A 76 -5.45 7.79 -6.83
C LEU A 76 -5.54 9.30 -7.13
N LYS A 77 -6.56 9.99 -6.63
CA LYS A 77 -6.66 11.46 -6.74
C LYS A 77 -5.84 12.18 -5.66
N GLU A 78 -5.58 11.53 -4.54
CA GLU A 78 -4.82 12.08 -3.41
C GLU A 78 -3.31 11.94 -3.58
N ALA A 79 -2.85 11.00 -4.42
CA ALA A 79 -1.44 10.73 -4.69
C ALA A 79 -1.15 10.62 -6.19
N GLY A 80 0.13 10.68 -6.57
CA GLY A 80 0.55 10.50 -7.97
C GLY A 80 0.30 9.07 -8.46
N TYR A 81 0.51 8.10 -7.57
CA TYR A 81 0.40 6.68 -7.87
C TYR A 81 -0.32 5.91 -6.76
N LEU A 82 -0.94 4.80 -7.13
CA LEU A 82 -1.61 3.87 -6.23
C LEU A 82 -1.06 2.45 -6.42
N ILE A 83 -0.61 1.83 -5.34
CA ILE A 83 -0.30 0.40 -5.30
C ILE A 83 -1.44 -0.31 -4.57
N VAL A 84 -2.00 -1.35 -5.17
CA VAL A 84 -3.06 -2.17 -4.58
C VAL A 84 -2.54 -3.59 -4.38
N ILE A 85 -2.46 -4.03 -3.13
CA ILE A 85 -2.04 -5.40 -2.79
C ILE A 85 -3.30 -6.23 -2.54
N THR A 86 -3.57 -7.24 -3.37
CA THR A 86 -4.84 -7.99 -3.31
C THR A 86 -4.78 -9.37 -3.95
N ASP A 87 -5.54 -10.32 -3.40
CA ASP A 87 -5.80 -11.63 -4.00
C ASP A 87 -6.72 -11.56 -5.23
N ARG A 88 -7.30 -10.38 -5.53
CA ARG A 88 -8.34 -10.19 -6.55
C ARG A 88 -7.86 -9.39 -7.75
N ARG A 89 -6.61 -9.62 -8.17
CA ARG A 89 -5.92 -8.87 -9.23
C ARG A 89 -6.80 -8.62 -10.45
N ASN A 90 -7.39 -9.66 -11.04
CA ASN A 90 -8.21 -9.54 -12.26
C ASN A 90 -9.39 -8.56 -12.12
N ARG A 91 -9.99 -8.45 -10.92
CA ARG A 91 -11.11 -7.51 -10.68
C ARG A 91 -10.64 -6.07 -10.65
N ILE A 92 -9.48 -5.80 -10.05
CA ILE A 92 -8.85 -4.47 -10.06
C ILE A 92 -8.44 -4.11 -11.49
N MET A 93 -7.77 -5.04 -12.19
CA MET A 93 -7.30 -4.86 -13.57
C MET A 93 -8.45 -4.45 -14.49
N LYS A 94 -9.57 -5.17 -14.44
CA LYS A 94 -10.76 -4.85 -15.26
C LYS A 94 -11.42 -3.52 -14.88
N ARG A 95 -11.39 -3.14 -13.60
CA ARG A 95 -12.07 -1.92 -13.13
C ARG A 95 -11.29 -0.64 -13.42
N PHE A 96 -9.96 -0.71 -13.42
CA PHE A 96 -9.04 0.42 -13.59
C PHE A 96 -8.08 0.22 -14.76
N GLU A 97 -8.56 -0.41 -15.83
CA GLU A 97 -7.75 -0.78 -16.99
C GLU A 97 -6.98 0.42 -17.56
N LYS A 98 -7.64 1.57 -17.66
CA LYS A 98 -7.05 2.82 -18.15
C LYS A 98 -5.92 3.30 -17.24
N GLU A 99 -6.16 3.42 -15.94
CA GLU A 99 -5.17 3.95 -15.00
C GLU A 99 -3.97 3.01 -14.81
N ILE A 100 -4.17 1.70 -15.05
CA ILE A 100 -3.09 0.71 -15.08
C ILE A 100 -2.28 0.84 -16.38
N ALA A 101 -2.94 1.00 -17.53
CA ALA A 101 -2.26 1.25 -18.80
C ALA A 101 -1.45 2.56 -18.79
N GLU A 102 -1.95 3.59 -18.09
CA GLU A 102 -1.24 4.87 -17.87
C GLU A 102 -0.12 4.76 -16.82
N GLY A 103 0.09 3.60 -16.20
CA GLY A 103 1.15 3.41 -15.20
C GLY A 103 0.89 4.15 -13.88
N ARG A 104 -0.37 4.47 -13.56
CA ARG A 104 -0.77 5.17 -12.35
C ARG A 104 -1.24 4.23 -11.23
N ILE A 105 -1.76 3.06 -11.58
CA ILE A 105 -2.09 1.99 -10.62
C ILE A 105 -1.22 0.75 -10.87
N TYR A 106 -0.68 0.19 -9.80
CA TYR A 106 0.03 -1.09 -9.81
C TYR A 106 -0.67 -2.09 -8.91
N VAL A 107 -0.89 -3.31 -9.39
CA VAL A 107 -1.60 -4.35 -8.65
C VAL A 107 -0.64 -5.49 -8.33
N LEU A 108 -0.44 -5.75 -7.04
CA LEU A 108 0.51 -6.74 -6.54
C LEU A 108 -0.21 -7.90 -5.85
N ASP A 109 0.38 -9.09 -5.95
CA ASP A 109 -0.06 -10.28 -5.24
C ASP A 109 0.48 -10.26 -3.79
N PRO A 110 -0.33 -10.60 -2.78
CA PRO A 110 0.10 -10.62 -1.38
C PRO A 110 1.26 -11.57 -1.08
N LYS A 111 1.53 -12.57 -1.95
CA LYS A 111 2.65 -13.50 -1.80
C LYS A 111 3.96 -12.97 -2.37
N THR A 112 3.91 -12.01 -3.29
CA THR A 112 5.09 -11.54 -4.03
C THR A 112 5.37 -10.05 -3.85
N TYR A 113 4.51 -9.30 -3.16
CA TYR A 113 4.64 -7.85 -3.03
C TYR A 113 5.98 -7.43 -2.41
N GLU A 114 6.53 -8.19 -1.45
CA GLU A 114 7.78 -7.85 -0.76
C GLU A 114 8.97 -7.76 -1.73
N TYR A 115 9.01 -8.59 -2.76
CA TYR A 115 10.08 -8.61 -3.76
C TYR A 115 9.95 -7.47 -4.79
N VAL A 116 8.73 -7.03 -5.05
CA VAL A 116 8.43 -6.04 -6.10
C VAL A 116 8.39 -4.61 -5.55
N THR A 117 7.88 -4.46 -4.32
CA THR A 117 7.67 -3.14 -3.68
C THR A 117 8.93 -2.29 -3.66
N PRO A 118 10.13 -2.78 -3.29
CA PRO A 118 11.32 -1.93 -3.23
C PRO A 118 11.68 -1.30 -4.58
N ALA A 119 11.77 -2.13 -5.63
CA ALA A 119 12.10 -1.66 -6.98
C ALA A 119 11.00 -0.74 -7.54
N LEU A 120 9.75 -1.04 -7.24
CA LEU A 120 8.63 -0.20 -7.67
C LEU A 120 8.62 1.16 -6.98
N LEU A 121 8.91 1.22 -5.67
CA LEU A 121 8.99 2.49 -4.96
C LEU A 121 10.09 3.38 -5.54
N VAL A 122 11.29 2.84 -5.80
CA VAL A 122 12.38 3.56 -6.46
C VAL A 122 11.93 4.12 -7.81
N LYS A 123 11.31 3.27 -8.67
CA LYS A 123 10.81 3.71 -9.98
C LYS A 123 9.79 4.86 -9.89
N LEU A 124 8.92 4.86 -8.88
CA LEU A 124 7.82 5.81 -8.78
C LEU A 124 8.19 7.09 -8.04
N LEU A 125 9.13 7.00 -7.10
CA LEU A 125 9.46 8.08 -6.17
C LEU A 125 10.76 8.79 -6.51
N ASP A 126 11.66 8.20 -7.29
CA ASP A 126 12.86 8.88 -7.81
C ASP A 126 12.64 9.35 -9.25
#